data_AF-A0AAV2GXQ7-F1
#
_entry.id   AF-A0AAV2GXQ7-F1
#
_cell.length_a   1.000
_cell.length_b   1.000
_cell.length_c   1.000
_cell.angle_alpha   90.00
_cell.angle_beta   90.00
_cell.angle_gamma   90.00
#
_symmetry.space_group_name_H-M   'P 1'
#
loop_
_entity.id
_entity.type
_entity.pdbx_description
1 polymer ?
#
loop_
_entity_poly.entity_id
_entity_poly.type
_entity_poly.pdbx_seq_one_letter_code
_entity_poly.pdbx_strand_id
1 'polypeptide(L)'
;KKRTKAVSELFQSYHPYTHKLGQMEDVLVTEISHDQQYYVGHNKSYNQVLVPMYEDLMGKFVRVKIIETGKHFMKGELLEEHSERQPDVPLPLKKGQVSGVTFIVPTKKPSIAIFHHRNILRFLGSGLV
;
A
#
# COMPACT_ATOMS: atom_id res chain seq x y z
N LYS A 1 -15.63 9.97 46.23
CA LYS A 1 -14.50 10.31 45.32
C LYS A 1 -13.19 9.52 45.58
N LYS A 2 -12.97 8.88 46.74
CA LYS A 2 -11.72 8.13 47.04
C LYS A 2 -11.36 7.07 45.99
N ARG A 3 -12.34 6.29 45.52
CA ARG A 3 -12.14 5.25 44.49
C ARG A 3 -11.67 5.82 43.15
N THR A 4 -12.33 6.86 42.64
CA THR A 4 -11.95 7.54 41.39
C THR A 4 -10.56 8.16 41.49
N LYS A 5 -10.20 8.73 42.65
CA LYS A 5 -8.87 9.29 42.87
C LYS A 5 -7.79 8.20 42.78
N ALA A 6 -7.97 7.08 43.48
CA ALA A 6 -7.01 5.98 43.46
C ALA A 6 -6.81 5.39 42.05
N VAL A 7 -7.90 5.24 41.27
CA VAL A 7 -7.81 4.78 39.88
C VAL A 7 -7.10 5.81 38.99
N SER A 8 -7.37 7.11 39.20
CA SER A 8 -6.69 8.17 38.47
C SER A 8 -5.19 8.21 38.80
N GLU A 9 -4.82 8.09 40.07
CA GLU A 9 -3.43 8.03 40.52
C GLU A 9 -2.69 6.83 39.91
N LEU A 10 -3.32 5.64 39.91
CA LEU A 10 -2.79 4.46 39.24
C LEU A 10 -2.66 4.67 37.72
N PHE A 11 -3.69 5.23 37.08
CA PHE A 11 -3.64 5.53 35.66
C PHE A 11 -2.49 6.49 35.32
N GLN A 12 -2.25 7.48 36.18
CA GLN A 12 -1.18 8.47 35.99
C GLN A 12 0.22 7.94 36.28
N SER A 13 0.38 6.87 37.07
CA SER A 13 1.71 6.42 37.51
C SER A 13 2.47 5.55 36.50
N TYR A 14 1.79 4.85 35.58
CA TYR A 14 2.47 3.95 34.64
C TYR A 14 2.79 4.59 33.29
N HIS A 15 3.77 4.03 32.60
CA HIS A 15 4.19 4.40 31.25
C HIS A 15 4.12 3.17 30.32
N PRO A 16 3.15 3.12 29.39
CA PRO A 16 2.89 1.90 28.63
C PRO A 16 3.97 1.59 27.59
N TYR A 17 4.68 2.61 27.10
CA TYR A 17 5.54 2.49 25.91
C TYR A 17 7.03 2.55 26.20
N THR A 18 7.49 2.65 27.44
CA THR A 18 8.93 2.81 27.76
C THR A 18 9.81 1.73 27.11
N HIS A 19 9.30 0.50 27.01
CA HIS A 19 9.99 -0.63 26.37
C HIS A 19 10.19 -0.48 24.85
N LYS A 20 9.53 0.49 24.21
CA LYS A 20 9.61 0.79 22.77
C LYS A 20 10.72 1.78 22.43
N LEU A 21 11.29 2.49 23.41
CA LEU A 21 12.37 3.44 23.16
C LEU A 21 13.54 2.75 22.44
N GLY A 22 14.04 3.40 21.39
CA GLY A 22 15.10 2.90 20.51
C GLY A 22 14.67 1.86 19.49
N GLN A 23 13.45 1.31 19.57
CA GLN A 23 12.95 0.34 18.58
C GLN A 23 12.65 1.02 17.25
N MET A 24 12.84 0.27 16.16
CA MET A 24 12.41 0.67 14.83
C MET A 24 11.03 0.10 14.54
N GLU A 25 10.11 0.92 14.07
CA GLU A 25 8.76 0.51 13.70
C GLU A 25 8.36 1.07 12.34
N ASP A 26 7.55 0.30 11.61
CA ASP A 26 6.86 0.78 10.40
C ASP A 26 5.49 1.33 10.83
N VAL A 27 5.19 2.57 10.42
CA VAL A 27 3.94 3.27 10.76
C VAL A 27 3.27 3.81 9.51
N LEU A 28 1.94 3.69 9.43
CA LEU A 28 1.14 4.30 8.37
C LEU A 28 0.74 5.71 8.80
N VAL A 29 1.13 6.72 8.04
CA VAL A 29 0.78 8.12 8.33
C VAL A 29 -0.63 8.43 7.82
N THR A 30 -1.51 8.94 8.70
CA THR A 30 -2.94 9.13 8.35
C THR A 30 -3.51 10.47 8.78
N GLU A 31 -2.97 11.12 9.81
CA GLU A 31 -3.51 12.39 10.32
C GLU A 31 -2.44 13.47 10.54
N ILE A 32 -2.90 14.71 10.69
CA ILE A 32 -2.11 15.83 11.19
C ILE A 32 -2.39 15.97 12.69
N SER A 33 -1.35 16.20 13.50
CA SER A 33 -1.50 16.41 14.94
C SER A 33 -2.32 17.66 15.25
N HIS A 34 -2.91 17.72 16.44
CA HIS A 34 -3.74 18.86 16.87
C HIS A 34 -2.97 20.20 16.87
N ASP A 35 -1.68 20.17 17.22
CA ASP A 35 -0.79 21.35 17.18
C ASP A 35 -0.23 21.65 15.78
N GLN A 36 -0.55 20.81 14.79
CA GLN A 36 -0.11 20.91 13.40
C GLN A 36 1.42 20.89 13.24
N GLN A 37 2.16 20.39 14.25
CA GLN A 37 3.63 20.31 14.21
C GLN A 37 4.14 18.95 13.73
N TYR A 38 3.29 17.92 13.78
CA TYR A 38 3.64 16.54 13.45
C TYR A 38 2.57 15.89 12.58
N TYR A 39 2.96 14.84 11.89
CA TYR A 39 2.00 13.83 11.46
C TYR A 39 1.74 12.80 12.55
N VAL A 40 0.58 12.18 12.48
CA VAL A 40 0.22 11.02 13.28
C VAL A 40 0.24 9.79 12.39
N GLY A 41 1.12 8.85 12.76
CA GLY A 41 1.16 7.52 12.19
C GLY A 41 0.71 6.45 13.19
N HIS A 42 0.22 5.34 12.67
CA HIS A 42 -0.21 4.18 13.47
C HIS A 42 0.61 2.96 13.11
N ASN A 43 1.15 2.27 14.12
CA ASN A 43 1.81 0.98 13.94
C ASN A 43 0.76 -0.16 13.82
N LYS A 44 1.23 -1.41 13.70
CA LYS A 44 0.35 -2.59 13.62
C LYS A 44 -0.59 -2.76 14.82
N SER A 45 -0.17 -2.29 16.00
CA SER A 45 -0.99 -2.30 17.22
C SER A 45 -1.87 -1.05 17.35
N TYR A 46 -1.93 -0.22 16.32
CA TYR A 46 -2.67 1.04 16.28
C TYR A 46 -2.22 2.01 17.38
N ASN A 47 -0.95 1.96 17.78
CA ASN A 47 -0.39 2.94 18.69
C ASN A 47 0.01 4.18 17.90
N GLN A 48 -0.35 5.33 18.46
CA GLN A 48 -0.07 6.64 17.90
C GLN A 48 1.43 6.96 17.99
N VAL A 49 2.02 7.29 16.84
CA VAL A 49 3.40 7.73 16.69
C VAL A 49 3.43 9.10 16.03
N LEU A 50 3.99 10.09 16.71
CA LEU A 50 4.27 11.41 16.16
C LEU A 50 5.48 11.32 15.23
N VAL A 51 5.28 11.70 13.98
CA VAL A 51 6.30 11.70 12.93
C VAL A 51 6.56 13.15 12.51
N PRO A 52 7.83 13.57 12.34
CA PRO A 52 8.14 14.91 11.83
C PRO A 52 7.43 15.18 10.50
N MET A 53 6.93 16.40 10.33
CA MET A 53 6.15 16.81 9.17
C MET A 53 7.08 17.20 8.00
N TYR A 54 7.56 16.21 7.26
CA TYR A 54 8.21 16.42 5.97
C TYR A 54 7.19 16.31 4.83
N GLU A 55 7.52 16.82 3.65
CA GLU A 55 6.60 16.77 2.51
C GLU A 55 6.30 15.31 2.10
N ASP A 56 5.08 15.08 1.62
CA ASP A 56 4.66 13.84 0.94
C ASP A 56 4.61 12.54 1.79
N LEU A 57 4.56 12.63 3.13
CA LEU A 57 4.45 11.41 3.97
C LEU A 57 3.03 10.88 4.14
N MET A 58 2.01 11.71 3.91
CA MET A 58 0.60 11.36 4.18
C MET A 58 0.13 10.16 3.37
N GLY A 59 -0.49 9.18 4.04
CA GLY A 59 -0.99 7.95 3.42
C GLY A 59 0.09 6.92 3.10
N LYS A 60 1.35 7.14 3.52
CA LYS A 60 2.47 6.24 3.25
C LYS A 60 2.94 5.52 4.52
N PHE A 61 3.51 4.34 4.33
CA PHE A 61 4.25 3.66 5.39
C PHE A 61 5.65 4.23 5.49
N VAL A 62 6.05 4.65 6.68
CA VAL A 62 7.39 5.16 6.97
C VAL A 62 8.03 4.35 8.08
N ARG A 63 9.36 4.22 8.04
CA ARG A 63 10.12 3.58 9.11
C ARG A 63 10.69 4.64 10.04
N VAL A 64 10.40 4.48 11.32
CA VAL A 64 10.83 5.41 12.37
C VAL A 64 11.57 4.68 13.47
N LYS A 65 12.50 5.37 14.14
CA LYS A 65 13.05 4.95 15.42
C LYS A 65 12.38 5.72 16.54
N ILE A 66 11.86 5.02 17.54
CA ILE A 66 11.17 5.66 18.66
C ILE A 66 12.19 6.35 19.57
N ILE A 67 12.10 7.68 19.67
CA ILE A 67 13.03 8.51 20.46
C ILE A 67 12.40 9.05 21.75
N GLU A 68 11.08 9.10 21.82
CA GLU A 68 10.34 9.59 22.99
C GLU A 68 9.06 8.79 23.18
N THR A 69 8.62 8.64 24.44
CA THR A 69 7.39 7.95 24.78
C THR A 69 6.60 8.74 25.81
N GLY A 70 5.35 9.07 25.51
CA GLY A 70 4.38 9.61 26.44
C GLY A 70 3.39 8.54 26.91
N LYS A 71 2.37 8.95 27.67
CA LYS A 71 1.29 8.05 28.10
C LYS A 71 0.41 7.56 26.94
N HIS A 72 0.20 8.45 25.97
CA HIS A 72 -0.77 8.28 24.89
C HIS A 72 -0.13 8.32 23.50
N PHE A 73 1.19 8.50 23.42
CA PHE A 73 1.89 8.64 22.16
C PHE A 73 3.31 8.13 22.28
N MET A 74 3.93 7.87 21.14
CA MET A 74 5.38 7.77 20.96
C MET A 74 5.81 8.83 19.94
N LYS A 75 7.07 9.26 19.95
CA LYS A 75 7.64 10.13 18.92
C LYS A 75 8.74 9.37 18.19
N GLY A 76 8.67 9.39 16.87
CA GLY A 76 9.64 8.73 15.99
C GLY A 76 10.56 9.74 15.32
N GLU A 77 11.83 9.39 15.15
CA GLU A 77 12.71 10.00 14.14
C GLU A 77 12.65 9.16 12.86
N LEU A 78 12.58 9.80 11.69
CA LEU A 78 12.66 9.07 10.41
C LEU A 78 14.07 8.53 10.19
N LEU A 79 14.16 7.33 9.62
CA LEU A 79 15.43 6.76 9.19
C LEU A 79 15.68 7.12 7.71
N GLU A 80 16.89 7.63 7.41
CA GLU A 80 17.28 8.12 6.06
C GLU A 80 17.27 7.01 4.99
N GLU A 81 17.50 5.77 5.40
CA GLU A 81 17.53 4.61 4.51
C GLU A 81 16.15 3.93 4.48
N HIS A 82 15.44 4.13 3.36
CA HIS A 82 14.22 3.41 2.96
C HIS A 82 12.91 3.91 3.56
N SER A 83 12.36 4.95 2.92
CA SER A 83 11.53 4.88 1.70
C SER A 83 10.08 4.75 2.10
N GLU A 84 9.39 5.87 2.07
CA GLU A 84 7.95 5.94 2.07
C GLU A 84 7.41 4.88 1.12
N ARG A 85 6.81 3.82 1.68
CA ARG A 85 6.22 2.77 0.86
C ARG A 85 4.76 3.11 0.72
N GLN A 86 4.33 3.33 -0.51
CA GLN A 86 2.90 3.20 -0.78
C GLN A 86 2.52 1.76 -0.47
N PRO A 87 1.40 1.51 0.23
CA PRO A 87 0.88 0.16 0.34
C PRO A 87 0.77 -0.43 -1.07
N ASP A 88 1.13 -1.71 -1.24
CA ASP A 88 1.10 -2.39 -2.53
C ASP A 88 -0.36 -2.57 -2.98
N VAL A 89 -0.92 -1.50 -3.55
CA VAL A 89 -2.26 -1.46 -4.08
C VAL A 89 -2.17 -1.44 -5.60
N PRO A 90 -2.94 -2.30 -6.30
CA PRO A 90 -2.98 -2.28 -7.74
C PRO A 90 -3.46 -0.90 -8.21
N LEU A 91 -2.98 -0.48 -9.39
CA LEU A 91 -3.42 0.77 -9.99
C LEU A 91 -4.97 0.83 -10.05
N PRO A 92 -5.56 2.01 -9.83
CA PRO A 92 -7.00 2.18 -9.94
C PRO A 92 -7.52 1.63 -11.27
N LEU A 93 -8.69 0.97 -11.21
CA LEU A 93 -9.36 0.48 -12.42
C LEU A 93 -9.67 1.65 -13.36
N LYS A 94 -9.68 1.38 -14.67
CA LYS A 94 -10.11 2.38 -15.65
C LYS A 94 -11.56 2.77 -15.38
N LYS A 95 -11.92 4.02 -15.65
CA LYS A 95 -13.31 4.49 -15.50
C LYS A 95 -14.27 3.59 -16.29
N GLY A 96 -15.24 2.99 -15.60
CA GLY A 96 -16.20 2.05 -16.18
C GLY A 96 -15.79 0.57 -16.14
N GLN A 97 -14.57 0.25 -15.69
CA GLN A 97 -14.14 -1.12 -15.43
C GLN A 97 -14.60 -1.57 -14.04
N VAL A 98 -15.21 -2.75 -13.96
CA VAL A 98 -15.70 -3.35 -12.71
C VAL A 98 -14.75 -4.47 -12.28
N SER A 99 -14.38 -4.51 -11.00
CA SER A 99 -13.57 -5.60 -10.44
C SER A 99 -14.33 -6.93 -10.43
N GLY A 100 -13.65 -8.04 -10.72
CA GLY A 100 -14.19 -9.39 -10.53
C GLY A 100 -15.08 -9.92 -11.66
N VAL A 101 -15.30 -9.18 -12.75
CA VAL A 101 -16.04 -9.66 -13.92
C VAL A 101 -15.08 -10.13 -15.01
N THR A 102 -14.95 -11.44 -15.20
CA THR A 102 -14.26 -12.02 -16.35
C THR A 102 -15.26 -12.14 -17.50
N PHE A 103 -15.16 -11.27 -18.50
CA PHE A 103 -15.94 -11.45 -19.72
C PHE A 103 -15.41 -12.67 -20.47
N ILE A 104 -16.16 -13.76 -20.42
CA ILE A 104 -15.93 -14.92 -21.29
C ILE A 104 -16.29 -14.45 -22.69
N VAL A 105 -15.29 -14.09 -23.51
CA VAL A 105 -15.53 -13.81 -24.92
C VAL A 105 -15.80 -15.16 -25.59
N PRO A 106 -17.02 -15.46 -26.08
CA PRO A 106 -17.25 -16.70 -26.81
C PRO A 106 -16.40 -16.67 -28.08
N THR A 107 -15.44 -17.58 -28.18
CA THR A 107 -14.62 -17.75 -29.38
C THR A 107 -15.54 -18.13 -30.54
N LYS A 108 -15.66 -17.24 -31.53
CA LYS A 108 -16.41 -17.50 -32.76
C LYS A 108 -15.74 -18.69 -33.48
N LYS A 109 -16.46 -19.81 -33.64
CA LYS A 109 -15.95 -20.98 -34.39
C LYS A 109 -15.59 -20.53 -35.82
N PRO A 110 -14.42 -20.93 -36.36
CA PRO A 110 -14.07 -20.58 -37.73
C PRO A 110 -15.01 -21.30 -38.72
N SER A 111 -15.64 -20.53 -39.60
CA SER A 111 -16.40 -21.07 -40.73
C SER A 111 -15.42 -21.57 -41.79
N ILE A 112 -15.42 -22.88 -42.04
CA ILE A 112 -14.68 -23.48 -43.16
C ILE A 112 -15.28 -22.97 -44.46
N ALA A 113 -14.53 -22.16 -45.21
CA ALA A 113 -14.86 -21.82 -46.59
C ALA A 113 -14.31 -22.91 -47.52
N ILE A 114 -15.20 -23.67 -48.15
CA ILE A 114 -14.83 -24.64 -49.19
C ILE A 114 -14.52 -23.85 -50.46
N PHE A 115 -13.25 -23.77 -50.84
CA PHE A 115 -12.82 -23.19 -52.13
C PHE A 115 -12.93 -24.24 -53.23
N HIS A 116 -13.80 -24.01 -54.22
CA HIS A 116 -13.76 -24.76 -55.48
C HIS A 116 -12.54 -24.31 -56.30
N HIS A 117 -11.55 -25.19 -56.44
CA HIS A 117 -10.38 -24.97 -57.28
C HIS A 117 -10.76 -25.13 -58.77
N ARG A 118 -10.67 -24.05 -59.55
CA ARG A 118 -10.67 -24.13 -61.03
C ARG A 118 -9.25 -24.43 -61.48
N ASN A 119 -9.11 -25.56 -62.18
CA ASN A 119 -7.90 -26.02 -62.87
C ASN A 119 -7.26 -24.92 -63.73
N ILE A 120 -5.96 -24.68 -63.54
CA ILE A 120 -5.09 -24.05 -64.53
C ILE A 120 -3.99 -25.06 -64.87
N LEU A 121 -4.05 -25.56 -66.08
CA LEU A 121 -3.09 -26.46 -66.70
C LEU A 121 -1.79 -25.67 -66.98
N ARG A 122 -0.68 -26.02 -66.31
CA ARG A 122 0.67 -25.59 -66.70
C ARG A 122 1.31 -26.69 -67.54
N PHE A 123 1.60 -26.38 -68.80
CA PHE A 123 2.39 -27.22 -69.69
C PHE A 123 3.89 -27.05 -69.36
N LEU A 124 4.58 -28.17 -69.13
CA LEU A 124 6.03 -28.36 -69.05
C LEU A 124 6.67 -27.93 -70.40
N GLY A 125 7.90 -27.44 -70.55
CA GLY A 125 9.18 -27.72 -69.89
C GLY A 125 10.27 -27.71 -70.99
N SER A 126 11.54 -27.84 -70.58
CA SER A 126 12.81 -27.90 -71.36
C SER A 126 13.45 -26.54 -71.72
N GLY A 127 14.75 -26.30 -71.54
CA GLY A 127 15.85 -27.15 -71.08
C GLY A 127 17.14 -26.81 -71.84
N LEU A 128 18.20 -26.52 -71.08
CA LEU A 128 19.64 -26.63 -71.38
C LEU A 128 20.34 -25.75 -72.45
N VAL A 129 21.56 -25.36 -72.02
CA VAL A 129 22.74 -24.73 -72.65
C VAL A 129 22.69 -23.21 -72.81
#